data_AF-C4YB22-F1
#
_entry.id   AF-C4YB22-F1
#
_cell.length_a   1.000
_cell.length_b   1.000
_cell.length_c   1.000
_cell.angle_alpha   90.00
_cell.angle_beta   90.00
_cell.angle_gamma   90.00
#
_symmetry.space_group_name_H-M   'P 1'
#
loop_
_entity.id
_entity.type
_entity.pdbx_description
1 polymer ?
#
loop_
_entity_poly.entity_id
_entity_poly.type
_entity_poly.pdbx_seq_one_letter_code
_entity_poly.pdbx_strand_id
1 'polypeptide(L)'
;MWAHKVFFASARRYVTGTTSVSRSKLHPELYNGVFTKFGWVLVPKTHCARGWTQSQLNEALEARFGHSADSKLPSFDEIQEAVDSWGAKVDLNEKPVVKKKSAAELKHELDLKLFLQQSKQEGRYTGEKKRSRVSRVKRDISNGDVTFTHAWNYFMAKSYPKYKHLPESDARSRIGLEWRSMSMDEKDVYREEYSQLLQSGKDIYHGEIVDRETKMKAVERLNLSKKRSTERKLKKLEESQKKLAGE
;
A
#
# COMPACT_ATOMS: atom_id res chain seq x y z
N MET A 1 49.00 -46.02 -15.63
CA MET A 1 48.27 -45.00 -16.40
C MET A 1 47.66 -44.01 -15.43
N TRP A 2 48.29 -42.85 -15.22
CA TRP A 2 47.81 -41.78 -14.34
C TRP A 2 47.26 -40.65 -15.21
N ALA A 3 45.97 -40.36 -15.10
CA ALA A 3 45.31 -39.29 -15.85
C ALA A 3 45.32 -38.00 -15.03
N HIS A 4 46.18 -37.05 -15.41
CA HIS A 4 46.16 -35.68 -14.92
C HIS A 4 44.92 -34.95 -15.44
N LYS A 5 43.98 -34.60 -14.56
CA LYS A 5 42.92 -33.63 -14.85
C LYS A 5 43.45 -32.22 -14.62
N VAL A 6 43.68 -31.50 -15.71
CA VAL A 6 44.00 -30.07 -15.71
C VAL A 6 42.72 -29.28 -15.44
N PHE A 7 42.63 -28.64 -14.27
CA PHE A 7 41.58 -27.66 -13.98
C PHE A 7 41.95 -26.32 -14.62
N PHE A 8 41.16 -25.87 -15.59
CA PHE A 8 41.21 -24.50 -16.08
C PHE A 8 40.61 -23.55 -15.04
N ALA A 9 41.46 -22.90 -14.26
CA ALA A 9 41.08 -21.76 -13.42
C ALA A 9 40.83 -20.56 -14.34
N SER A 10 39.56 -20.31 -14.64
CA SER A 10 39.11 -19.09 -15.33
C SER A 10 39.33 -17.89 -14.42
N ALA A 11 40.44 -17.17 -14.62
CA ALA A 11 40.70 -15.88 -13.98
C ALA A 11 39.63 -14.85 -14.36
N ARG A 12 38.62 -14.66 -13.50
CA ARG A 12 37.68 -13.55 -13.61
C ARG A 12 38.41 -12.28 -13.18
N ARG A 13 38.63 -11.37 -14.13
CA ARG A 13 39.13 -10.01 -13.86
C ARG A 13 38.17 -9.32 -12.89
N TYR A 14 38.67 -8.94 -11.73
CA TYR A 14 37.98 -8.06 -10.80
C TYR A 14 38.03 -6.63 -11.35
N VAL A 15 36.90 -6.16 -11.86
CA VAL A 15 36.71 -4.74 -12.19
C VAL A 15 36.27 -4.05 -10.90
N THR A 16 37.15 -3.24 -10.32
CA THR A 16 36.95 -2.45 -9.11
C THR A 16 36.16 -1.17 -9.42
N GLY A 17 34.86 -1.34 -9.64
CA GLY A 17 33.85 -0.29 -9.64
C GLY A 17 32.52 -0.92 -9.24
N THR A 18 31.60 -0.16 -8.64
CA THR A 18 30.28 -0.63 -8.15
C THR A 18 29.41 -1.13 -9.32
N THR A 19 29.76 -2.32 -9.83
CA THR A 19 29.20 -2.90 -11.05
C THR A 19 27.69 -3.13 -10.92
N SER A 20 27.22 -3.39 -9.71
CA SER A 20 25.81 -3.59 -9.39
C SER A 20 24.96 -2.34 -9.62
N VAL A 21 25.41 -1.15 -9.18
CA VAL A 21 24.65 0.11 -9.31
C VAL A 21 24.56 0.56 -10.77
N SER A 22 25.66 0.44 -11.51
CA SER A 22 25.68 0.76 -12.93
C SER A 22 24.84 -0.22 -13.75
N ARG A 23 24.89 -1.52 -13.42
CA ARG A 23 24.08 -2.54 -14.09
C ARG A 23 22.61 -2.48 -13.71
N SER A 24 22.25 -2.09 -12.49
CA SER A 24 20.85 -1.97 -12.08
C SER A 24 20.13 -0.82 -12.78
N LYS A 25 20.86 0.22 -13.23
CA LYS A 25 20.29 1.29 -14.06
C LYS A 25 19.90 0.79 -15.46
N LEU A 26 20.66 -0.15 -16.00
CA LEU A 26 20.42 -0.75 -17.32
C LEU A 26 19.40 -1.89 -17.27
N HIS A 27 19.47 -2.71 -16.20
CA HIS A 27 18.68 -3.92 -16.01
C HIS A 27 18.10 -3.99 -14.58
N PRO A 28 17.14 -3.11 -14.22
CA PRO A 28 16.55 -3.09 -12.88
C PRO A 28 15.82 -4.40 -12.53
N GLU A 29 15.36 -5.15 -13.54
CA GLU A 29 14.67 -6.43 -13.38
C GLU A 29 15.55 -7.55 -12.83
N LEU A 30 16.88 -7.43 -12.87
CA LEU A 30 17.81 -8.47 -12.40
C LEU A 30 18.18 -8.32 -10.92
N TYR A 31 17.82 -7.21 -10.29
CA TYR A 31 18.19 -6.88 -8.92
C TYR A 31 16.97 -6.82 -8.00
N ASN A 32 17.20 -7.06 -6.72
CA ASN A 32 16.24 -6.85 -5.64
C ASN A 32 16.90 -5.98 -4.55
N GLY A 33 16.13 -5.08 -3.97
CA GLY A 33 16.54 -4.37 -2.75
C GLY A 33 16.41 -5.28 -1.53
N VAL A 34 17.48 -5.39 -0.75
CA VAL A 34 17.48 -6.11 0.53
C VAL A 34 17.79 -5.10 1.64
N PHE A 35 17.01 -5.13 2.71
CA PHE A 35 17.23 -4.28 3.88
C PHE A 35 18.17 -4.97 4.87
N THR A 36 19.32 -4.36 5.15
CA THR A 36 20.32 -4.80 6.12
C THR A 36 20.36 -3.83 7.31
N LYS A 37 21.14 -4.15 8.34
CA LYS A 37 21.37 -3.23 9.48
C LYS A 37 21.99 -1.90 9.06
N PHE A 38 22.71 -1.89 7.92
CA PHE A 38 23.38 -0.72 7.37
C PHE A 38 22.56 0.03 6.30
N GLY A 39 21.32 -0.40 6.03
CA GLY A 39 20.40 0.24 5.10
C GLY A 39 19.95 -0.64 3.94
N TRP A 40 19.49 -0.02 2.86
CA TRP A 40 19.05 -0.74 1.65
C TRP A 40 20.23 -1.00 0.72
N VAL A 41 20.40 -2.24 0.29
CA VAL A 41 21.46 -2.65 -0.66
C VAL A 41 20.87 -3.39 -1.86
N LEU A 42 21.56 -3.31 -3.00
CA LEU A 42 21.15 -3.99 -4.23
C LEU A 42 21.83 -5.35 -4.32
N VAL A 43 21.02 -6.40 -4.49
CA VAL A 43 21.50 -7.78 -4.61
C VAL A 43 20.89 -8.43 -5.86
N PRO A 44 21.67 -9.18 -6.67
CA PRO A 44 21.10 -9.91 -7.81
C PRO A 44 20.02 -10.91 -7.37
N LYS A 45 18.91 -10.99 -8.11
CA LYS A 45 17.79 -11.89 -7.81
C LYS A 45 18.20 -13.35 -7.67
N THR A 46 19.25 -13.77 -8.38
CA THR A 46 19.82 -15.12 -8.28
C THR A 46 20.31 -15.46 -6.87
N HIS A 47 20.81 -14.47 -6.13
CA HIS A 47 21.37 -14.64 -4.77
C HIS A 47 20.34 -14.33 -3.66
N CYS A 48 19.15 -13.85 -4.02
CA CYS A 48 18.10 -13.52 -3.06
C CYS A 48 17.26 -14.76 -2.65
N ALA A 49 17.23 -15.02 -1.35
CA ALA A 49 16.28 -15.89 -0.66
C ALA A 49 15.79 -15.17 0.61
N ARG A 50 14.49 -15.26 0.88
CA ARG A 50 13.86 -14.57 2.01
C ARG A 50 14.43 -15.07 3.33
N GLY A 51 14.91 -14.16 4.18
CA GLY A 51 15.54 -14.47 5.47
C GLY A 51 17.02 -14.86 5.36
N TRP A 52 17.37 -15.79 4.46
CA TRP A 52 18.75 -16.28 4.33
C TRP A 52 19.74 -15.21 3.86
N THR A 53 19.42 -14.49 2.78
CA THR A 53 20.31 -13.46 2.22
C THR A 53 20.54 -12.31 3.20
N GLN A 54 19.52 -11.95 3.98
CA GLN A 54 19.62 -10.86 4.94
C GLN A 54 20.57 -11.21 6.10
N SER A 55 20.48 -12.42 6.64
CA SER A 55 21.36 -12.87 7.73
C SER A 55 22.81 -12.95 7.27
N GLN A 56 23.06 -13.58 6.12
CA GLN A 56 24.40 -13.73 5.54
C GLN A 56 25.04 -12.38 5.21
N LEU A 57 24.27 -11.44 4.64
CA LEU A 57 24.77 -10.09 4.35
C LEU A 57 25.05 -9.30 5.63
N ASN A 58 24.21 -9.40 6.66
CA ASN A 58 24.46 -8.73 7.92
C ASN A 58 25.74 -9.26 8.57
N GLU A 59 25.96 -10.57 8.60
CA GLU A 59 27.18 -11.18 9.14
C GLU A 59 28.43 -10.72 8.36
N ALA A 60 28.37 -10.74 7.03
CA ALA A 60 29.47 -10.30 6.18
C ALA A 60 29.79 -8.80 6.34
N LEU A 61 28.76 -7.95 6.50
CA LEU A 61 28.93 -6.51 6.71
C LEU A 61 29.41 -6.20 8.14
N GLU A 62 28.93 -6.90 9.15
CA GLU A 62 29.39 -6.77 10.53
C GLU A 62 30.85 -7.21 10.69
N ALA A 63 31.27 -8.26 9.98
CA ALA A 63 32.67 -8.67 9.97
C ALA A 63 33.61 -7.60 9.37
N ARG A 64 33.13 -6.79 8.42
CA ARG A 64 33.93 -5.77 7.73
C ARG A 64 33.89 -4.40 8.39
N PHE A 65 32.72 -3.99 8.90
CA PHE A 65 32.48 -2.64 9.41
C PHE A 65 32.18 -2.58 10.92
N GLY A 66 32.09 -3.72 11.60
CA GLY A 66 31.77 -3.80 13.02
C GLY A 66 30.27 -3.65 13.32
N HIS A 67 29.91 -3.47 14.59
CA HIS A 67 28.52 -3.23 15.00
C HIS A 67 28.13 -1.78 14.71
N SER A 68 27.04 -1.60 13.96
CA SER A 68 26.54 -0.33 13.38
C SER A 68 26.20 0.80 14.39
N ALA A 69 26.52 0.69 15.68
CA ALA A 69 26.07 1.62 16.70
C ALA A 69 26.97 2.87 16.89
N ASP A 70 28.30 2.76 16.77
CA ASP A 70 29.18 3.79 17.37
C ASP A 70 30.27 4.39 16.45
N SER A 71 30.47 3.89 15.22
CA SER A 71 31.47 4.45 14.29
C SER A 71 30.81 4.98 13.01
N LYS A 72 31.35 6.09 12.48
CA LYS A 72 30.94 6.75 11.22
C LYS A 72 30.33 5.74 10.25
N LEU A 73 29.05 5.94 9.90
CA LEU A 73 28.35 5.11 8.93
C LEU A 73 29.20 5.02 7.65
N PRO A 74 29.58 3.81 7.21
CA PRO A 74 30.35 3.64 5.99
C PRO A 74 29.59 4.20 4.79
N SER A 75 30.32 4.64 3.78
CA SER A 75 29.68 5.18 2.58
C SER A 75 28.86 4.10 1.89
N PHE A 76 27.75 4.48 1.25
CA PHE A 76 26.91 3.56 0.50
C PHE A 76 27.72 2.76 -0.53
N ASP A 77 28.69 3.40 -1.19
CA ASP A 77 29.54 2.76 -2.19
C ASP A 77 30.42 1.65 -1.59
N GLU A 78 30.93 1.84 -0.37
CA GLU A 78 31.75 0.85 0.34
C GLU A 78 30.91 -0.35 0.78
N ILE A 79 29.68 -0.08 1.25
CA ILE A 79 28.71 -1.12 1.60
C ILE A 79 28.35 -1.93 0.35
N GLN A 80 28.07 -1.27 -0.77
CA GLN A 80 27.70 -1.94 -2.00
C GLN A 80 28.86 -2.73 -2.60
N GLU A 81 30.10 -2.25 -2.49
CA GLU A 81 31.30 -3.01 -2.87
C GLU A 81 31.47 -4.27 -2.00
N ALA A 82 31.18 -4.18 -0.70
CA ALA A 82 31.19 -5.35 0.18
C ALA A 82 30.12 -6.38 -0.20
N VAL A 83 28.92 -5.92 -0.57
CA VAL A 83 27.83 -6.78 -1.06
C VAL A 83 28.21 -7.45 -2.39
N ASP A 84 28.83 -6.72 -3.31
CA ASP A 84 29.29 -7.27 -4.59
C ASP A 84 30.40 -8.32 -4.37
N SER A 85 31.31 -8.04 -3.44
CA SER A 85 32.38 -8.98 -3.03
C SER A 85 31.82 -10.24 -2.37
N TRP A 86 30.78 -10.10 -1.55
CA TRP A 86 30.05 -11.22 -0.95
C TRP A 86 29.36 -12.05 -2.05
N GLY A 87 28.64 -11.42 -2.97
CA GLY A 87 27.97 -12.11 -4.07
C GLY A 87 28.92 -12.89 -4.98
N ALA A 88 30.19 -12.49 -5.07
CA ALA A 88 31.21 -13.24 -5.81
C ALA A 88 31.73 -14.48 -5.07
N LYS A 89 31.65 -14.51 -3.74
CA LYS A 89 32.18 -15.59 -2.88
C LYS A 89 31.13 -16.62 -2.46
N VAL A 90 29.86 -16.23 -2.45
CA VAL A 90 28.78 -17.07 -1.93
C VAL A 90 28.52 -18.28 -2.81
N ASP A 91 28.51 -19.45 -2.18
CA ASP A 91 28.11 -20.69 -2.82
C ASP A 91 26.59 -20.72 -2.99
N LEU A 92 26.14 -20.66 -4.26
CA LEU A 92 24.73 -20.74 -4.63
C LEU A 92 24.07 -22.06 -4.24
N ASN A 93 24.86 -23.10 -3.94
CA ASN A 93 24.37 -24.43 -3.57
C ASN A 93 23.89 -24.51 -2.11
N GLU A 94 24.37 -23.63 -1.23
CA GLU A 94 23.91 -23.54 0.16
C GLU A 94 22.57 -22.80 0.28
N LYS A 95 22.14 -22.15 -0.81
CA LYS A 95 20.88 -21.42 -0.85
C LYS A 95 19.71 -22.37 -0.57
N PRO A 96 18.87 -22.08 0.46
CA PRO A 96 17.69 -22.90 0.71
C PRO A 96 16.77 -22.83 -0.51
N VAL A 97 16.56 -23.99 -1.15
CA VAL A 97 15.63 -24.11 -2.26
C VAL A 97 14.24 -23.87 -1.67
N VAL A 98 13.66 -22.71 -1.99
CA VAL A 98 12.27 -22.43 -1.66
C VAL A 98 11.43 -23.45 -2.43
N LYS A 99 11.01 -24.52 -1.76
CA LYS A 99 10.04 -25.47 -2.31
C LYS A 99 8.82 -24.63 -2.70
N LYS A 100 8.53 -24.57 -4.00
CA LYS A 100 7.26 -23.99 -4.46
C LYS A 100 6.17 -24.79 -3.75
N LYS A 101 5.30 -24.10 -3.01
CA LYS A 101 4.18 -24.76 -2.35
C LYS A 101 3.41 -25.58 -3.39
N SER A 102 3.16 -26.84 -3.09
CA SER A 102 2.35 -27.69 -3.97
C SER A 102 0.94 -27.08 -4.10
N ALA A 103 0.26 -27.32 -5.23
CA ALA A 103 -1.13 -26.92 -5.39
C ALA A 103 -2.02 -27.45 -4.25
N ALA A 104 -1.72 -28.64 -3.75
CA ALA A 104 -2.39 -29.24 -2.60
C ALA A 104 -2.15 -28.46 -1.29
N GLU A 105 -0.92 -27.99 -1.06
CA GLU A 105 -0.58 -27.18 0.13
C GLU A 105 -1.24 -25.81 0.07
N LEU A 106 -1.29 -25.21 -1.13
CA LEU A 106 -1.95 -23.91 -1.33
C LEU A 106 -3.46 -24.03 -1.10
N LYS A 107 -4.07 -25.12 -1.59
CA LYS A 107 -5.49 -25.43 -1.31
C LYS A 107 -5.72 -25.63 0.18
N HIS A 108 -4.89 -26.42 0.86
CA HIS A 108 -4.99 -26.64 2.31
C HIS A 108 -4.85 -25.32 3.10
N GLU A 109 -3.96 -24.41 2.70
CA GLU A 109 -3.84 -23.09 3.34
C GLU A 109 -5.09 -22.21 3.14
N LEU A 110 -5.72 -22.29 1.97
CA LEU A 110 -6.98 -21.60 1.71
C LEU A 110 -8.13 -22.20 2.53
N ASP A 111 -8.21 -23.52 2.60
CA ASP A 111 -9.21 -24.24 3.40
C ASP A 111 -9.05 -23.92 4.90
N LEU A 112 -7.82 -23.88 5.41
CA LEU A 112 -7.53 -23.50 6.79
C LEU A 112 -7.96 -22.05 7.08
N LYS A 113 -7.70 -21.11 6.13
CA LYS A 113 -8.14 -19.72 6.26
C LYS A 113 -9.66 -19.61 6.27
N LEU A 114 -10.34 -20.37 5.42
CA LEU A 114 -11.80 -20.43 5.37
C LEU A 114 -12.36 -20.97 6.69
N PHE A 115 -11.78 -22.07 7.20
CA PHE A 115 -12.16 -22.67 8.47
C PHE A 115 -12.00 -21.70 9.65
N LEU A 116 -10.86 -21.00 9.73
CA LEU A 116 -10.63 -19.97 10.75
C LEU A 116 -11.60 -18.80 10.63
N GLN A 117 -11.99 -18.43 9.42
CA GLN A 117 -12.97 -17.38 9.16
C GLN A 117 -14.38 -17.80 9.61
N GLN A 118 -14.79 -19.03 9.31
CA GLN A 118 -16.07 -19.61 9.73
C GLN A 118 -16.12 -19.76 11.25
N SER A 119 -15.08 -20.33 11.86
CA SER A 119 -14.97 -20.48 13.32
C SER A 119 -15.04 -19.13 14.05
N LYS A 120 -14.46 -18.08 13.48
CA LYS A 120 -14.52 -16.71 14.02
C LYS A 120 -15.89 -16.04 13.83
N GLN A 121 -16.71 -16.51 12.89
CA GLN A 121 -18.10 -16.05 12.72
C GLN A 121 -19.04 -16.75 13.69
N GLU A 122 -18.84 -18.04 13.96
CA GLU A 122 -19.67 -18.80 14.90
C GLU A 122 -19.45 -18.36 16.36
N GLY A 123 -18.24 -17.96 16.73
CA GLY A 123 -17.95 -17.39 18.06
C GLY A 123 -18.42 -15.94 18.30
N ARG A 124 -19.17 -15.32 17.39
CA ARG A 124 -19.59 -13.90 17.48
C ARG A 124 -21.03 -13.68 17.97
N TYR A 125 -21.64 -14.65 18.63
CA TYR A 125 -22.92 -14.46 19.31
C TYR A 125 -22.84 -13.96 20.77
N THR A 126 -21.64 -13.79 21.33
CA THR A 126 -21.47 -13.17 22.66
C THR A 126 -20.20 -12.32 22.75
N GLY A 127 -20.37 -11.00 22.82
CA GLY A 127 -19.41 -10.09 23.48
C GLY A 127 -18.18 -9.61 22.68
N GLU A 128 -18.11 -8.28 22.53
CA GLU A 128 -16.89 -7.46 22.36
C GLU A 128 -15.94 -7.70 21.17
N LYS A 129 -16.13 -6.89 20.12
CA LYS A 129 -15.25 -6.82 18.95
C LYS A 129 -14.00 -5.98 19.19
N LYS A 130 -12.85 -6.63 19.41
CA LYS A 130 -11.52 -6.00 19.13
C LYS A 130 -11.38 -5.72 17.62
N ARG A 131 -11.10 -4.45 17.30
CA ARG A 131 -10.97 -3.90 15.93
C ARG A 131 -9.72 -4.44 15.22
N SER A 132 -9.87 -5.50 14.41
CA SER A 132 -8.92 -5.77 13.33
C SER A 132 -9.26 -4.88 12.13
N ARG A 133 -8.29 -4.15 11.58
CA ARG A 133 -8.41 -3.39 10.32
C ARG A 133 -8.77 -4.34 9.18
N VAL A 134 -10.06 -4.50 8.91
CA VAL A 134 -10.56 -5.22 7.74
C VAL A 134 -10.57 -4.24 6.57
N SER A 135 -10.00 -4.66 5.45
CA SER A 135 -10.12 -4.00 4.15
C SER A 135 -11.59 -3.63 3.90
N ARG A 136 -11.85 -2.38 3.49
CA ARG A 136 -13.20 -1.91 3.16
C ARG A 136 -13.76 -2.74 2.00
N VAL A 137 -14.41 -3.85 2.33
CA VAL A 137 -15.49 -4.38 1.50
C VAL A 137 -16.51 -3.25 1.46
N LYS A 138 -16.65 -2.61 0.29
CA LYS A 138 -17.79 -1.74 0.01
C LYS A 138 -19.02 -2.65 0.14
N ARG A 139 -19.64 -2.66 1.32
CA ARG A 139 -21.02 -3.08 1.40
C ARG A 139 -21.79 -2.06 0.58
N ASP A 140 -22.49 -2.52 -0.43
CA ASP A 140 -23.50 -1.70 -1.06
C ASP A 140 -24.46 -1.28 0.04
N ILE A 141 -24.44 0.02 0.36
CA ILE A 141 -25.38 0.67 1.28
C ILE A 141 -26.68 0.77 0.49
N SER A 142 -27.34 -0.37 0.31
CA SER A 142 -28.65 -0.45 -0.29
C SER A 142 -29.67 0.02 0.75
N ASN A 143 -30.23 1.20 0.52
CA ASN A 143 -31.45 1.72 1.14
C ASN A 143 -31.42 1.88 2.67
N GLY A 144 -30.99 3.06 3.12
CA GLY A 144 -31.44 3.63 4.40
C GLY A 144 -30.44 3.58 5.56
N ASP A 145 -29.33 2.85 5.44
CA ASP A 145 -28.33 2.81 6.51
C ASP A 145 -27.53 4.13 6.59
N VAL A 146 -28.02 5.04 7.43
CA VAL A 146 -27.35 6.31 7.75
C VAL A 146 -26.09 6.03 8.56
N THR A 147 -24.93 6.18 7.92
CA THR A 147 -23.64 6.09 8.62
C THR A 147 -23.33 7.35 9.42
N PHE A 148 -22.44 7.26 10.42
CA PHE A 148 -21.94 8.42 11.18
C PHE A 148 -21.29 9.51 10.32
N THR A 149 -20.77 9.17 9.15
CA THR A 149 -20.25 10.17 8.22
C THR A 149 -21.37 11.08 7.70
N HIS A 150 -22.57 10.53 7.48
CA HIS A 150 -23.73 11.33 7.08
C HIS A 150 -24.22 12.22 8.22
N ALA A 151 -24.30 11.67 9.45
CA ALA A 151 -24.65 12.45 10.64
C ALA A 151 -23.67 13.62 10.87
N TRP A 152 -22.37 13.39 10.68
CA TRP A 152 -21.36 14.45 10.72
C TRP A 152 -21.57 15.51 9.63
N ASN A 153 -21.87 15.12 8.40
CA ASN A 153 -22.14 16.07 7.31
C ASN A 153 -23.40 16.91 7.61
N TYR A 154 -24.41 16.30 8.20
CA TYR A 154 -25.64 16.98 8.65
C TYR A 154 -25.38 17.95 9.78
N PHE A 155 -24.66 17.52 10.81
CA PHE A 155 -24.22 18.40 11.88
C PHE A 155 -23.40 19.59 11.36
N MET A 156 -22.45 19.33 10.45
CA MET A 156 -21.67 20.39 9.82
C MET A 156 -22.56 21.39 9.09
N ALA A 157 -23.51 20.94 8.25
CA ALA A 157 -24.44 21.81 7.54
C ALA A 157 -25.32 22.65 8.49
N LYS A 158 -25.78 22.06 9.60
CA LYS A 158 -26.62 22.73 10.61
C LYS A 158 -25.84 23.75 11.45
N SER A 159 -24.57 23.46 11.76
CA SER A 159 -23.73 24.29 12.63
C SER A 159 -22.91 25.34 11.88
N TYR A 160 -22.62 25.14 10.59
CA TYR A 160 -21.83 26.07 9.78
C TYR A 160 -22.38 27.51 9.75
N PRO A 161 -23.70 27.76 9.64
CA PRO A 161 -24.25 29.12 9.68
C PRO A 161 -23.87 29.90 10.94
N LYS A 162 -23.69 29.23 12.10
CA LYS A 162 -23.30 29.87 13.36
C LYS A 162 -21.89 30.45 13.30
N TYR A 163 -21.00 29.84 12.52
CA TYR A 163 -19.58 30.22 12.41
C TYR A 163 -19.25 30.93 11.09
N LYS A 164 -20.26 31.37 10.33
CA LYS A 164 -20.07 32.02 9.02
C LYS A 164 -19.25 33.32 9.07
N HIS A 165 -19.14 33.94 10.23
CA HIS A 165 -18.35 35.16 10.47
C HIS A 165 -16.83 34.89 10.60
N LEU A 166 -16.42 33.64 10.79
CA LEU A 166 -15.03 33.22 10.90
C LEU A 166 -14.49 32.77 9.54
N PRO A 167 -13.16 32.75 9.34
CA PRO A 167 -12.58 32.11 8.16
C PRO A 167 -12.94 30.62 8.15
N GLU A 168 -13.17 30.07 6.94
CA GLU A 168 -13.68 28.70 6.74
C GLU A 168 -12.88 27.62 7.50
N SER A 169 -11.55 27.77 7.53
CA SER A 169 -10.65 26.88 8.26
C SER A 169 -10.95 26.85 9.76
N ASP A 170 -11.17 28.00 10.38
CA ASP A 170 -11.40 28.13 11.82
C ASP A 170 -12.81 27.68 12.18
N ALA A 171 -13.80 28.03 11.35
CA ALA A 171 -15.18 27.56 11.49
C ALA A 171 -15.23 26.03 11.50
N ARG A 172 -14.59 25.38 10.53
CA ARG A 172 -14.53 23.92 10.44
C ARG A 172 -13.80 23.29 11.63
N SER A 173 -12.73 23.92 12.10
CA SER A 173 -11.97 23.44 13.25
C SER A 173 -12.79 23.49 14.53
N ARG A 174 -13.55 24.57 14.76
CA ARG A 174 -14.46 24.70 15.92
C ARG A 174 -15.59 23.69 15.90
N ILE A 175 -16.26 23.53 14.75
CA ILE A 175 -17.33 22.53 14.58
C ILE A 175 -16.77 21.11 14.78
N GLY A 176 -15.54 20.84 14.32
CA GLY A 176 -14.87 19.55 14.52
C GLY A 176 -14.46 19.29 15.97
N LEU A 177 -14.23 20.32 16.78
CA LEU A 177 -14.05 20.18 18.22
C LEU A 177 -15.37 19.85 18.90
N GLU A 178 -16.43 20.59 18.59
CA GLU A 178 -17.79 20.37 19.13
C GLU A 178 -18.29 18.94 18.86
N TRP A 179 -18.12 18.45 17.64
CA TRP A 179 -18.46 17.07 17.31
C TRP A 179 -17.62 16.04 18.05
N ARG A 180 -16.34 16.32 18.31
CA ARG A 180 -15.51 15.39 19.08
C ARG A 180 -15.85 15.38 20.56
N SER A 181 -16.28 16.51 21.13
CA SER A 181 -16.72 16.59 22.52
C SER A 181 -18.08 15.95 22.77
N MET A 182 -18.93 15.81 21.76
CA MET A 182 -20.23 15.15 21.90
C MET A 182 -20.10 13.66 22.20
N SER A 183 -21.00 13.16 23.04
CA SER A 183 -21.17 11.75 23.37
C SER A 183 -21.67 10.94 22.17
N MET A 184 -21.70 9.62 22.32
CA MET A 184 -22.20 8.75 21.26
C MET A 184 -23.71 8.89 21.06
N ASP A 185 -24.45 9.06 22.15
CA ASP A 185 -25.90 9.18 22.14
C ASP A 185 -26.34 10.50 21.48
N GLU A 186 -25.65 11.61 21.76
CA GLU A 186 -25.89 12.89 21.08
C GLU A 186 -25.66 12.81 19.57
N LYS A 187 -24.64 12.06 19.14
CA LYS A 187 -24.37 11.83 17.72
C LYS A 187 -25.43 10.97 17.06
N ASP A 188 -26.03 10.05 17.81
CA ASP A 188 -27.12 9.21 17.33
C ASP A 188 -28.40 10.01 17.10
N VAL A 189 -28.66 11.04 17.92
CA VAL A 189 -29.77 11.99 17.65
C VAL A 189 -29.60 12.65 16.27
N TYR A 190 -28.40 13.13 15.92
CA TYR A 190 -28.15 13.69 14.59
C TYR A 190 -28.25 12.67 13.46
N ARG A 191 -27.97 11.39 13.74
CA ARG A 191 -28.15 10.29 12.80
C ARG A 191 -29.63 10.06 12.51
N GLU A 192 -30.47 10.09 13.54
CA GLU A 192 -31.92 9.97 13.42
C GLU A 192 -32.54 11.19 12.71
N GLU A 193 -32.14 12.41 13.07
CA GLU A 193 -32.58 13.64 12.38
C GLU A 193 -32.26 13.58 10.87
N TYR A 194 -31.06 13.12 10.51
CA TYR A 194 -30.69 12.97 9.10
C TYR A 194 -31.47 11.84 8.40
N SER A 195 -31.80 10.76 9.10
CA SER A 195 -32.67 9.71 8.56
C SER A 195 -34.06 10.26 8.23
N GLN A 196 -34.63 11.08 9.11
CA GLN A 196 -35.91 11.76 8.86
C GLN A 196 -35.81 12.75 7.70
N LEU A 197 -34.69 13.48 7.58
CA LEU A 197 -34.44 14.37 6.45
C LEU A 197 -34.45 13.60 5.12
N LEU A 198 -33.81 12.43 5.06
CA LEU A 198 -33.82 11.57 3.87
C LEU A 198 -35.22 11.05 3.54
N GLN A 199 -36.02 10.70 4.56
CA GLN A 199 -37.41 10.29 4.38
C GLN A 199 -38.27 11.43 3.80
N SER A 200 -37.98 12.67 4.16
CA SER A 200 -38.65 13.86 3.60
C SER A 200 -38.26 14.18 2.14
N GLY A 201 -37.35 13.40 1.53
CA GLY A 201 -36.88 13.63 0.16
C GLY A 201 -35.78 14.70 0.04
N LYS A 202 -35.21 15.14 1.16
CA LYS A 202 -34.11 16.11 1.21
C LYS A 202 -32.78 15.42 1.52
N ASP A 203 -31.69 15.99 1.04
CA ASP A 203 -30.34 15.48 1.25
C ASP A 203 -29.35 16.65 1.35
N ILE A 204 -28.12 16.39 1.79
CA ILE A 204 -27.09 17.41 1.91
C ILE A 204 -26.22 17.41 0.66
N TYR A 205 -26.00 18.58 0.10
CA TYR A 205 -25.09 18.82 -1.01
C TYR A 205 -24.27 20.08 -0.74
N HIS A 206 -22.93 19.97 -0.80
CA HIS A 206 -21.99 21.07 -0.51
C HIS A 206 -22.23 21.85 0.79
N GLY A 207 -22.72 21.18 1.84
CA GLY A 207 -22.95 21.81 3.14
C GLY A 207 -24.32 22.50 3.27
N GLU A 208 -25.16 22.43 2.24
CA GLU A 208 -26.53 22.92 2.27
C GLU A 208 -27.52 21.75 2.17
N ILE A 209 -28.70 21.93 2.76
CA ILE A 209 -29.81 20.98 2.65
C ILE A 209 -30.56 21.30 1.36
N VAL A 210 -30.58 20.36 0.42
CA VAL A 210 -31.16 20.51 -0.91
C VAL A 210 -32.05 19.32 -1.22
N ASP A 211 -33.02 19.49 -2.10
CA ASP A 211 -33.90 18.39 -2.50
C ASP A 211 -33.12 17.30 -3.23
N ARG A 212 -33.46 16.03 -2.97
CA ARG A 212 -32.74 14.87 -3.49
C ARG A 212 -32.66 14.87 -5.02
N GLU A 213 -33.70 15.32 -5.70
CA GLU A 213 -33.72 15.41 -7.17
C GLU A 213 -32.69 16.39 -7.71
N THR A 214 -32.53 17.55 -7.07
CA THR A 214 -31.57 18.56 -7.50
C THR A 214 -30.13 18.06 -7.33
N LYS A 215 -29.86 17.35 -6.22
CA LYS A 215 -28.58 16.69 -5.97
C LYS A 215 -28.29 15.63 -7.03
N MET A 216 -29.27 14.79 -7.36
CA MET A 216 -29.11 13.76 -8.39
C MET A 216 -28.78 14.37 -9.75
N LYS A 217 -29.50 15.42 -10.17
CA LYS A 217 -29.22 16.15 -11.43
C LYS A 217 -27.82 16.77 -11.44
N ALA A 218 -27.38 17.35 -10.33
CA ALA A 218 -26.03 17.93 -10.21
C ALA A 218 -24.94 16.85 -10.33
N VAL A 219 -25.13 15.71 -9.67
CA VAL A 219 -24.21 14.56 -9.72
C VAL A 219 -24.16 13.96 -11.12
N GLU A 220 -25.31 13.80 -11.79
CA GLU A 220 -25.39 13.32 -13.17
C GLU A 220 -24.62 14.24 -14.13
N ARG A 221 -24.81 15.56 -14.01
CA ARG A 221 -24.09 16.54 -14.81
C ARG A 221 -22.58 16.46 -14.60
N LEU A 222 -22.13 16.28 -13.36
CA LEU A 222 -20.72 16.10 -13.03
C LEU A 222 -20.16 14.81 -13.64
N ASN A 223 -20.91 13.71 -13.55
CA ASN A 223 -20.50 12.41 -14.10
C ASN A 223 -20.42 12.45 -15.63
N LEU A 224 -21.38 13.10 -16.30
CA LEU A 224 -21.33 13.34 -17.74
C LEU A 224 -20.10 14.15 -18.15
N SER A 225 -19.78 15.21 -17.40
CA SER A 225 -18.58 16.01 -17.64
C SER A 225 -17.30 15.18 -17.51
N LYS A 226 -17.20 14.35 -16.47
CA LYS A 226 -16.07 13.43 -16.27
C LYS A 226 -15.94 12.42 -17.42
N LYS A 227 -17.04 11.80 -17.85
CA LYS A 227 -17.04 10.87 -18.99
C LYS A 227 -16.55 11.54 -20.28
N ARG A 228 -17.04 12.74 -20.59
CA ARG A 228 -16.57 13.52 -21.75
C ARG A 228 -15.08 13.86 -21.66
N SER A 229 -14.57 14.17 -20.47
CA SER A 229 -13.15 14.44 -20.27
C SER A 229 -12.30 13.19 -20.51
N THR A 230 -12.73 12.03 -20.01
CA THR A 230 -12.03 10.76 -20.22
C THR A 230 -12.04 10.32 -21.69
N GLU A 231 -13.17 10.47 -22.38
CA GLU A 231 -13.29 10.17 -23.82
C GLU A 231 -12.34 11.03 -24.66
N ARG A 232 -12.22 12.34 -24.35
CA ARG A 232 -11.25 13.22 -25.02
C ARG A 232 -9.80 12.79 -24.79
N LYS A 233 -9.46 12.33 -23.59
CA LYS A 233 -8.12 11.82 -23.28
C LYS A 233 -7.84 10.51 -24.03
N LEU A 234 -8.83 9.62 -24.09
CA LEU A 234 -8.73 8.34 -24.81
C LEU A 234 -8.53 8.58 -26.32
N LYS A 235 -9.33 9.46 -26.92
CA LYS A 235 -9.19 9.83 -28.34
C LYS A 235 -7.80 10.42 -28.65
N LYS A 236 -7.27 11.28 -27.78
CA LYS A 236 -5.90 11.81 -27.94
C LYS A 236 -4.84 10.70 -27.88
N LEU A 237 -4.99 9.72 -26.99
CA LEU A 237 -4.08 8.58 -26.89
C LEU A 237 -4.13 7.70 -28.15
N GLU A 238 -5.33 7.43 -28.68
CA GLU A 238 -5.50 6.69 -29.93
C GLU A 238 -4.88 7.42 -31.13
N GLU A 239 -5.05 8.74 -31.21
CA GLU A 239 -4.40 9.57 -32.24
C GLU A 239 -2.87 9.54 -32.12
N SER A 240 -2.33 9.61 -30.90
CA SER A 240 -0.88 9.47 -30.66
C SER A 240 -0.35 8.08 -31.04
N GLN A 241 -1.08 7.00 -30.72
CA GLN A 241 -0.69 5.64 -31.07
C GLN A 241 -0.73 5.40 -32.59
N LYS A 242 -1.73 5.93 -33.29
CA LYS A 242 -1.81 5.85 -34.76
C LYS A 242 -0.66 6.58 -35.44
N LYS A 243 -0.21 7.72 -34.90
CA LYS A 243 0.97 8.44 -35.41
C LYS A 243 2.25 7.62 -35.24
N LEU A 244 2.42 6.96 -34.10
CA LEU A 244 3.59 6.10 -33.82
C LEU A 244 3.62 4.79 -34.62
N ALA A 245 2.47 4.31 -35.09
CA ALA A 245 2.36 3.08 -35.87
C ALA A 245 2.37 3.31 -37.40
N GLY A 246 2.29 4.57 -37.84
CA GLY A 246 2.30 4.98 -39.25
C GLY A 246 3.64 5.54 -39.74
N GLU A 247 4.68 5.49 -38.91
CA GLU A 247 6.10 5.72 -39.24
C GLU A 247 6.85 4.38 -39.19
#